data_AF-A0A521EQ47-F1
#
_entry.id   AF-A0A521EQ47-F1
#
_cell.length_a   1.000
_cell.length_b   1.000
_cell.length_c   1.000
_cell.angle_alpha   90.00
_cell.angle_beta   90.00
_cell.angle_gamma   90.00
#
_symmetry.space_group_name_H-M   'P 1'
#
loop_
_entity.id
_entity.type
_entity.pdbx_description
1 polymer ?
#
loop_
_entity_poly.entity_id
_entity_poly.type
_entity_poly.pdbx_seq_one_letter_code
_entity_poly.pdbx_strand_id
1 'polypeptide(L)'
;MIPDDNQRLQAALAIIELTDEFDTIEGVLLQAAGADQTISSGDIATAAGLSASQGTDLVRQLNRADAIQRLQAGDSYTVQSRQTRELFTVIRQAASTLELHQSRAPPTTDVTPVITLPEDPAFRGTSPQQFGMSHLMPSLTRLIKQAEEEIVLLSPFLEADGIERLHLPLKNALQRGVEVTIVTRYLTDEASYNYSVLADLCETLESDAIPTEDIQFVDYTVWDETVPADEQVQDGSAPSFTFHAKVLLSDESYVYVGSANLTDYGFDRYLELGVVLEGPAVSSFSDLIAYLLDTQATTVVRPSVL
;
A
#
# COMPACT_ATOMS: atom_id res chain seq x y z
N MET A 1 33.04 -33.88 19.68
CA MET A 1 32.03 -33.18 20.50
C MET A 1 30.88 -32.88 19.55
N ILE A 2 29.68 -33.37 19.82
CA ILE A 2 28.52 -33.11 18.94
C ILE A 2 28.11 -31.66 19.22
N PRO A 3 28.05 -30.75 18.23
CA PRO A 3 27.62 -29.38 18.49
C PRO A 3 26.21 -29.38 19.10
N ASP A 4 25.98 -28.49 20.06
CA ASP A 4 24.68 -28.31 20.72
C ASP A 4 23.61 -28.00 19.66
N ASP A 5 22.42 -28.61 19.75
CA ASP A 5 21.35 -28.41 18.76
C ASP A 5 20.94 -26.93 18.70
N ASN A 6 21.06 -26.21 19.81
CA ASN A 6 20.85 -24.76 19.89
C ASN A 6 21.90 -23.97 19.07
N GLN A 7 23.16 -24.42 19.07
CA GLN A 7 24.25 -23.79 18.32
C GLN A 7 24.06 -23.95 16.80
N ARG A 8 23.60 -25.12 16.35
CA ARG A 8 23.26 -25.33 14.92
C ARG A 8 22.07 -24.49 14.49
N LEU A 9 21.03 -24.41 15.32
CA LEU A 9 19.86 -23.57 15.02
C LEU A 9 20.24 -22.09 14.90
N GLN A 10 21.06 -21.57 15.82
CA GLN A 10 21.56 -20.19 15.73
C GLN A 10 22.37 -19.93 14.45
N ALA A 11 23.27 -20.87 14.10
CA ALA A 11 24.03 -20.76 12.86
C ALA A 11 23.11 -20.83 11.63
N ALA A 12 22.10 -21.70 11.65
CA ALA A 12 21.14 -21.82 10.57
C ALA A 12 20.35 -20.51 10.35
N LEU A 13 19.82 -19.92 11.42
CA LEU A 13 19.11 -18.63 11.36
C LEU A 13 20.01 -17.51 10.82
N ALA A 14 21.26 -17.43 11.29
CA ALA A 14 22.21 -16.44 10.79
C ALA A 14 22.58 -16.64 9.31
N ILE A 15 22.60 -17.89 8.83
CA ILE A 15 22.84 -18.19 7.40
C ILE A 15 21.64 -17.78 6.56
N ILE A 16 20.41 -18.02 7.03
CA ILE A 16 19.17 -17.61 6.36
C ILE A 16 19.11 -16.08 6.19
N GLU A 17 19.57 -15.32 7.19
CA GLU A 17 19.64 -13.85 7.07
C GLU A 17 20.67 -13.36 6.04
N LEU A 18 21.65 -14.18 5.67
CA LEU A 18 22.72 -13.80 4.76
C LEU A 18 22.39 -14.10 3.29
N THR A 19 21.67 -15.17 3.00
CA THR A 19 21.46 -15.70 1.63
C THR A 19 20.33 -16.72 1.59
N ASP A 20 19.72 -16.88 0.41
CA ASP A 20 18.75 -17.94 0.12
C ASP A 20 19.35 -19.10 -0.71
N GLU A 21 20.64 -19.01 -1.08
CA GLU A 21 21.34 -19.95 -1.97
C GLU A 21 21.79 -21.24 -1.26
N PHE A 22 20.94 -21.81 -0.40
CA PHE A 22 21.32 -22.91 0.49
C PHE A 22 21.79 -24.17 -0.27
N ASP A 23 21.06 -24.56 -1.31
CA ASP A 23 21.35 -25.78 -2.06
C ASP A 23 22.65 -25.64 -2.87
N THR A 24 22.92 -24.45 -3.40
CA THR A 24 24.16 -24.12 -4.11
C THR A 24 25.36 -24.24 -3.16
N ILE A 25 25.26 -23.67 -1.96
CA ILE A 25 26.32 -23.72 -0.95
C ILE A 25 26.52 -25.16 -0.46
N GLU A 26 25.45 -25.89 -0.15
CA GLU A 26 25.54 -27.30 0.28
C GLU A 26 26.22 -28.15 -0.80
N GLY A 27 25.83 -27.96 -2.07
CA GLY A 27 26.40 -28.68 -3.20
C GLY A 27 27.90 -28.49 -3.32
N VAL A 28 28.37 -27.24 -3.29
CA VAL A 28 29.81 -26.91 -3.36
C VAL A 28 30.59 -27.51 -2.19
N LEU A 29 30.06 -27.43 -0.97
CA LEU A 29 30.69 -28.01 0.21
C LEU A 29 30.79 -29.54 0.12
N LEU A 30 29.69 -30.21 -0.24
CA LEU A 30 29.68 -31.67 -0.35
C LEU A 30 30.51 -32.19 -1.52
N GLN A 31 30.61 -31.42 -2.61
CA GLN A 31 31.51 -31.74 -3.72
C GLN A 31 32.98 -31.68 -3.27
N ALA A 32 33.38 -30.63 -2.54
CA ALA A 32 34.73 -30.53 -1.97
C ALA A 32 35.02 -31.69 -1.01
N ALA A 33 34.05 -32.04 -0.16
CA ALA A 33 34.16 -33.16 0.77
C ALA A 33 34.32 -34.51 0.05
N GLY A 34 33.56 -34.76 -1.01
CA GLY A 34 33.62 -36.00 -1.78
C GLY A 34 34.89 -36.16 -2.62
N ALA A 35 35.55 -35.05 -2.94
CA ALA A 35 36.83 -35.02 -3.66
C ALA A 35 38.05 -34.98 -2.73
N ASP A 36 37.86 -35.04 -1.40
CA ASP A 36 38.90 -34.82 -0.39
C ASP A 36 39.68 -33.50 -0.59
N GLN A 37 38.98 -32.46 -1.06
CA GLN A 37 39.55 -31.14 -1.33
C GLN A 37 39.23 -30.15 -0.21
N THR A 38 40.13 -29.20 -0.01
CA THR A 38 39.89 -28.05 0.86
C THR A 38 39.17 -26.95 0.10
N ILE A 39 38.34 -26.18 0.81
CA ILE A 39 37.64 -25.02 0.25
C ILE A 39 38.10 -23.72 0.93
N SER A 40 38.10 -22.61 0.20
CA SER A 40 38.43 -21.27 0.74
C SER A 40 37.18 -20.46 1.08
N SER A 41 37.34 -19.37 1.83
CA SER A 41 36.22 -18.46 2.09
C SER A 41 35.70 -17.77 0.83
N GLY A 42 36.59 -17.49 -0.13
CA GLY A 42 36.25 -16.89 -1.42
C GLY A 42 35.40 -17.80 -2.29
N ASP A 43 35.68 -19.10 -2.30
CA ASP A 43 34.88 -20.08 -3.06
C ASP A 43 33.45 -20.16 -2.52
N ILE A 44 33.31 -20.21 -1.19
CA ILE A 44 32.01 -20.24 -0.51
C ILE A 44 31.23 -18.93 -0.76
N ALA A 45 31.90 -17.78 -0.64
CA ALA A 45 31.29 -16.47 -0.90
C ALA A 45 30.80 -16.34 -2.35
N THR A 46 31.61 -16.81 -3.30
CA THR A 46 31.28 -16.78 -4.73
C THR A 46 30.07 -17.68 -5.02
N ALA A 47 30.04 -18.89 -4.45
CA ALA A 47 28.91 -19.80 -4.59
C ALA A 47 27.61 -19.24 -4.00
N ALA A 48 27.71 -18.44 -2.95
CA ALA A 48 26.57 -17.81 -2.29
C ALA A 48 26.18 -16.45 -2.91
N GLY A 49 26.91 -15.95 -3.91
CA GLY A 49 26.69 -14.60 -4.48
C GLY A 49 26.97 -13.46 -3.50
N LEU A 50 27.81 -13.69 -2.48
CA LEU A 50 28.02 -12.77 -1.35
C LEU A 50 29.24 -11.86 -1.51
N SER A 51 29.18 -10.69 -0.89
CA SER A 51 30.36 -9.83 -0.72
C SER A 51 31.40 -10.50 0.21
N ALA A 52 32.66 -10.03 0.17
CA ALA A 52 33.74 -10.59 0.99
C ALA A 52 33.45 -10.57 2.51
N SER A 53 32.78 -9.53 3.00
CA SER A 53 32.39 -9.44 4.42
C SER A 53 31.29 -10.43 4.79
N GLN A 54 30.26 -10.56 3.94
CA GLN A 54 29.18 -11.53 4.13
C GLN A 54 29.70 -12.98 4.01
N GLY A 55 30.60 -13.25 3.06
CA GLY A 55 31.25 -14.54 2.91
C GLY A 55 32.08 -14.93 4.14
N THR A 56 32.77 -13.97 4.75
CA THR A 56 33.49 -14.19 6.02
C THR A 56 32.53 -14.58 7.14
N ASP A 57 31.34 -13.95 7.20
CA ASP A 57 30.33 -14.30 8.19
C ASP A 57 29.73 -15.69 7.93
N LEU A 58 29.40 -16.02 6.69
CA LEU A 58 28.92 -17.34 6.30
C LEU A 58 29.92 -18.44 6.73
N VAL A 59 31.21 -18.26 6.43
CA VAL A 59 32.27 -19.19 6.87
C VAL A 59 32.35 -19.30 8.38
N ARG A 60 32.18 -18.18 9.11
CA ARG A 60 32.13 -18.18 10.57
C ARG A 60 30.97 -19.01 11.09
N GLN A 61 29.77 -18.89 10.51
CA GLN A 61 28.60 -19.69 10.91
C GLN A 61 28.78 -21.17 10.57
N LEU A 62 29.26 -21.49 9.37
CA LEU A 62 29.56 -22.86 8.95
C LEU A 62 30.58 -23.54 9.88
N ASN A 63 31.63 -22.83 10.27
CA ASN A 63 32.65 -23.33 11.20
C ASN A 63 32.07 -23.48 12.62
N ARG A 64 31.26 -22.51 13.08
CA ARG A 64 30.57 -22.59 14.38
C ARG A 64 29.61 -23.79 14.47
N ALA A 65 29.03 -24.22 13.36
CA ALA A 65 28.17 -25.39 13.28
C ALA A 65 28.93 -26.72 13.03
N ASP A 66 30.26 -26.69 13.04
CA ASP A 66 31.15 -27.81 12.68
C ASP A 66 30.91 -28.37 11.26
N ALA A 67 30.25 -27.62 10.37
CA ALA A 67 30.06 -28.03 8.97
C ALA A 67 31.37 -27.93 8.17
N ILE A 68 32.25 -27.01 8.57
CA ILE A 68 33.62 -26.90 8.07
C ILE A 68 34.60 -26.79 9.24
N GLN A 69 35.85 -27.18 9.03
CA GLN A 69 36.93 -27.03 10.02
C GLN A 69 38.15 -26.41 9.38
N ARG A 70 38.74 -25.45 10.07
CA ARG A 70 39.95 -24.77 9.60
C ARG A 70 41.17 -25.66 9.82
N LEU A 71 41.97 -25.89 8.78
CA LEU A 71 43.15 -26.77 8.87
C LEU A 71 44.35 -26.13 9.56
N GLN A 72 44.63 -24.84 9.28
CA GLN A 72 45.79 -24.09 9.79
C GLN A 72 45.49 -22.58 9.86
N ALA A 73 46.46 -21.76 10.26
CA ALA A 73 46.39 -20.31 10.15
C ALA A 73 46.43 -19.88 8.66
N GLY A 74 45.30 -19.99 7.97
CA GLY A 74 45.15 -19.68 6.54
C GLY A 74 43.69 -19.79 6.09
N ASP A 75 43.39 -19.49 4.83
CA ASP A 75 42.01 -19.52 4.29
C ASP A 75 41.70 -20.87 3.62
N SER A 76 41.75 -21.94 4.41
CA SER A 76 41.56 -23.31 3.92
C SER A 76 40.82 -24.14 4.96
N TYR A 77 39.71 -24.73 4.53
CA TYR A 77 38.78 -25.48 5.37
C TYR A 77 38.54 -26.88 4.81
N THR A 78 38.44 -27.87 5.68
CA THR A 78 37.87 -29.18 5.35
C THR A 78 36.38 -29.19 5.63
N VAL A 79 35.62 -29.91 4.82
CA VAL A 79 34.17 -30.02 4.96
C VAL A 79 33.80 -31.30 5.71
N GLN A 80 32.94 -31.18 6.71
CA GLN A 80 32.46 -32.28 7.52
C GLN A 80 31.11 -32.77 6.97
N SER A 81 31.16 -33.66 5.96
CA SER A 81 30.00 -34.11 5.17
C SER A 81 28.72 -34.41 5.97
N ARG A 82 28.83 -35.01 7.16
CA ARG A 82 27.65 -35.35 7.98
C ARG A 82 27.06 -34.09 8.62
N GLN A 83 27.90 -33.29 9.26
CA GLN A 83 27.51 -32.04 9.92
C GLN A 83 27.00 -31.01 8.92
N THR A 84 27.57 -30.96 7.71
CA THR A 84 27.05 -30.13 6.61
C THR A 84 25.61 -30.52 6.29
N ARG A 85 25.32 -31.81 6.02
CA ARG A 85 23.95 -32.25 5.73
C ARG A 85 22.97 -31.99 6.87
N GLU A 86 23.42 -32.21 8.11
CA GLU A 86 22.62 -31.92 9.31
C GLU A 86 22.27 -30.43 9.40
N LEU A 87 23.26 -29.54 9.22
CA LEU A 87 23.06 -28.09 9.24
C LEU A 87 22.11 -27.63 8.12
N PHE A 88 22.32 -28.07 6.89
CA PHE A 88 21.49 -27.64 5.75
C PHE A 88 20.07 -28.21 5.82
N THR A 89 19.88 -29.37 6.45
CA THR A 89 18.54 -29.86 6.81
C THR A 89 17.85 -28.92 7.80
N VAL A 90 18.57 -28.46 8.84
CA VAL A 90 18.03 -27.49 9.81
C VAL A 90 17.75 -26.14 9.16
N ILE A 91 18.64 -25.65 8.27
CA ILE A 91 18.43 -24.42 7.51
C ILE A 91 17.13 -24.50 6.70
N ARG A 92 16.93 -25.56 5.91
CA ARG A 92 15.69 -25.72 5.12
C ARG A 92 14.44 -25.81 6.00
N GLN A 93 14.51 -26.54 7.11
CA GLN A 93 13.39 -26.64 8.04
C GLN A 93 13.06 -25.29 8.69
N ALA A 94 14.08 -24.54 9.12
CA ALA A 94 13.92 -23.22 9.72
C ALA A 94 13.41 -22.19 8.70
N ALA A 95 13.99 -22.15 7.49
CA ALA A 95 13.55 -21.27 6.40
C ALA A 95 12.08 -21.54 6.04
N SER A 96 11.72 -22.81 5.82
CA SER A 96 10.33 -23.18 5.54
C SER A 96 9.39 -22.83 6.70
N THR A 97 9.83 -22.99 7.95
CA THR A 97 9.02 -22.61 9.12
C THR A 97 8.85 -21.09 9.22
N LEU A 98 9.88 -20.31 8.91
CA LEU A 98 9.84 -18.85 8.87
C LEU A 98 8.92 -18.36 7.75
N GLU A 99 9.03 -18.90 6.55
CA GLU A 99 8.11 -18.62 5.44
C GLU A 99 6.67 -19.00 5.78
N LEU A 100 6.44 -20.16 6.39
CA LEU A 100 5.12 -20.58 6.86
C LEU A 100 4.60 -19.67 7.98
N HIS A 101 5.47 -19.14 8.83
CA HIS A 101 5.07 -18.20 9.86
C HIS A 101 4.78 -16.81 9.29
N GLN A 102 5.56 -16.32 8.33
CA GLN A 102 5.31 -15.06 7.63
C GLN A 102 4.04 -15.12 6.77
N SER A 103 3.81 -16.23 6.06
CA SER A 103 2.58 -16.45 5.29
C SER A 103 1.34 -16.69 6.16
N ARG A 104 1.52 -17.07 7.44
CA ARG A 104 0.44 -17.19 8.43
C ARG A 104 0.33 -15.98 9.36
N ALA A 105 1.32 -15.11 9.38
CA ALA A 105 1.21 -13.84 10.05
C ALA A 105 0.09 -13.07 9.33
N PRO A 106 -0.89 -12.51 10.05
CA PRO A 106 -1.92 -11.72 9.41
C PRO A 106 -1.23 -10.64 8.55
N PRO A 107 -1.63 -10.47 7.29
CA PRO A 107 -0.95 -9.52 6.42
C PRO A 107 -0.97 -8.15 7.09
N THR A 108 0.19 -7.50 7.14
CA THR A 108 0.31 -6.21 7.81
C THR A 108 -0.39 -5.15 6.97
N THR A 109 -1.04 -4.20 7.65
CA THR A 109 -1.52 -2.99 6.97
C THR A 109 -0.42 -1.95 7.01
N ASP A 110 0.04 -1.54 5.84
CA ASP A 110 0.96 -0.42 5.72
C ASP A 110 0.18 0.88 5.86
N VAL A 111 0.71 1.80 6.68
CA VAL A 111 0.06 3.06 7.01
C VAL A 111 0.98 4.20 6.64
N THR A 112 0.59 4.97 5.62
CA THR A 112 1.32 6.16 5.17
C THR A 112 0.58 7.41 5.64
N PRO A 113 1.10 8.15 6.64
CA PRO A 113 0.50 9.41 7.05
C PRO A 113 0.71 10.48 5.97
N VAL A 114 -0.35 11.24 5.70
CA VAL A 114 -0.39 12.29 4.69
C VAL A 114 -0.88 13.60 5.28
N ILE A 115 -0.35 14.71 4.76
CA ILE A 115 -0.58 16.05 5.30
C ILE A 115 -0.57 17.12 4.20
N THR A 116 -1.32 18.18 4.44
CA THR A 116 -1.18 19.48 3.76
C THR A 116 -0.73 20.49 4.80
N LEU A 117 0.23 21.34 4.44
CA LEU A 117 0.74 22.34 5.38
C LEU A 117 -0.05 23.63 5.19
N PRO A 118 -0.51 24.27 6.28
CA PRO A 118 -1.31 25.48 6.16
C PRO A 118 -0.47 26.66 5.65
N GLU A 119 -1.13 27.67 5.09
CA GLU A 119 -0.52 28.95 4.70
C GLU A 119 -0.10 29.83 5.90
N ASP A 120 0.10 29.23 7.07
CA ASP A 120 0.63 29.91 8.25
C ASP A 120 2.11 30.27 8.02
N PRO A 121 2.53 31.54 8.20
CA PRO A 121 3.93 31.96 8.12
C PRO A 121 4.90 31.12 8.95
N ALA A 122 4.45 30.50 10.05
CA ALA A 122 5.25 29.59 10.88
C ALA A 122 5.67 28.30 10.15
N PHE A 123 4.93 27.89 9.12
CA PHE A 123 5.21 26.70 8.32
C PHE A 123 6.05 27.01 7.06
N ARG A 124 6.44 28.27 6.83
CA ARG A 124 7.30 28.64 5.69
C ARG A 124 8.64 27.90 5.74
N GLY A 125 8.97 27.19 4.66
CA GLY A 125 10.19 26.38 4.56
C GLY A 125 10.10 25.03 5.27
N THR A 126 8.93 24.67 5.80
CA THR A 126 8.65 23.34 6.34
C THR A 126 8.21 22.41 5.20
N SER A 127 8.46 21.11 5.35
CA SER A 127 7.92 20.09 4.45
C SER A 127 7.35 18.91 5.26
N PRO A 128 6.36 18.18 4.72
CA PRO A 128 5.79 16.99 5.35
C PRO A 128 6.82 15.97 5.85
N GLN A 129 7.93 15.81 5.10
CA GLN A 129 8.97 14.83 5.42
C GLN A 129 9.68 15.15 6.75
N GLN A 130 9.69 16.43 7.18
CA GLN A 130 10.23 16.81 8.49
C GLN A 130 9.43 16.20 9.65
N PHE A 131 8.17 15.83 9.40
CA PHE A 131 7.29 15.15 10.35
C PHE A 131 7.12 13.65 10.06
N GLY A 132 7.90 13.09 9.11
CA GLY A 132 7.74 11.72 8.66
C GLY A 132 6.45 11.46 7.87
N MET A 133 5.90 12.48 7.21
CA MET A 133 4.65 12.42 6.46
C MET A 133 4.86 12.68 4.96
N SER A 134 3.89 12.23 4.16
CA SER A 134 3.83 12.49 2.72
C SER A 134 2.90 13.65 2.39
N HIS A 135 3.11 14.31 1.24
CA HIS A 135 2.17 15.32 0.75
C HIS A 135 0.85 14.68 0.33
N LEU A 136 -0.27 15.20 0.80
CA LEU A 136 -1.59 14.64 0.53
C LEU A 136 -1.95 14.59 -0.97
N MET A 137 -1.90 15.71 -1.68
CA MET A 137 -2.33 15.75 -3.08
C MET A 137 -1.51 14.84 -4.02
N PRO A 138 -0.17 14.85 -3.96
CA PRO A 138 0.64 13.88 -4.68
C PRO A 138 0.30 12.43 -4.32
N SER A 139 -0.07 12.14 -3.07
CA SER A 139 -0.50 10.80 -2.67
C SER A 139 -1.86 10.43 -3.28
N LEU A 140 -2.89 11.27 -3.16
CA LEU A 140 -4.21 11.01 -3.77
C LEU A 140 -4.12 10.86 -5.30
N THR A 141 -3.35 11.74 -5.94
CA THR A 141 -3.08 11.68 -7.39
C THR A 141 -2.39 10.38 -7.78
N ARG A 142 -1.49 9.87 -6.93
CA ARG A 142 -0.81 8.61 -7.17
C ARG A 142 -1.78 7.43 -7.10
N LEU A 143 -2.68 7.41 -6.12
CA LEU A 143 -3.70 6.37 -5.99
C LEU A 143 -4.57 6.30 -7.26
N ILE A 144 -5.11 7.44 -7.72
CA ILE A 144 -5.91 7.51 -8.96
C ILE A 144 -5.12 7.07 -10.20
N LYS A 145 -3.82 7.39 -10.25
CA LYS A 145 -2.96 6.99 -11.38
C LYS A 145 -2.61 5.51 -11.37
N GLN A 146 -2.56 4.90 -10.19
CA GLN A 146 -2.26 3.48 -10.01
C GLN A 146 -3.52 2.61 -10.15
N ALA A 147 -4.70 3.20 -10.03
CA ALA A 147 -5.96 2.49 -10.21
C ALA A 147 -6.04 1.74 -11.54
N GLU A 148 -6.44 0.47 -11.48
CA GLU A 148 -6.59 -0.46 -12.60
C GLU A 148 -8.04 -0.89 -12.82
N GLU A 149 -8.87 -0.95 -11.78
CA GLU A 149 -10.24 -1.48 -11.81
C GLU A 149 -11.27 -0.44 -11.36
N GLU A 150 -11.10 0.15 -10.16
CA GLU A 150 -12.09 1.06 -9.58
C GLU A 150 -11.47 2.19 -8.76
N ILE A 151 -12.20 3.31 -8.73
CA ILE A 151 -11.97 4.44 -7.84
C ILE A 151 -13.31 4.82 -7.21
N VAL A 152 -13.36 4.86 -5.88
CA VAL A 152 -14.52 5.40 -5.15
C VAL A 152 -14.10 6.61 -4.33
N LEU A 153 -14.71 7.76 -4.61
CA LEU A 153 -14.49 9.04 -3.93
C LEU A 153 -15.71 9.38 -3.08
N LEU A 154 -15.56 9.37 -1.75
CA LEU A 154 -16.58 9.88 -0.82
C LEU A 154 -16.14 11.26 -0.35
N SER A 155 -16.92 12.29 -0.64
CA SER A 155 -16.69 13.62 -0.07
C SER A 155 -17.99 14.40 0.08
N PRO A 156 -18.34 14.88 1.29
CA PRO A 156 -19.59 15.63 1.50
C PRO A 156 -19.54 17.03 0.85
N PHE A 157 -18.34 17.53 0.56
CA PHE A 157 -18.13 18.82 -0.05
C PHE A 157 -17.10 18.68 -1.15
N LEU A 158 -17.45 19.14 -2.34
CA LEU A 158 -16.54 19.30 -3.46
C LEU A 158 -16.21 20.77 -3.60
N GLU A 159 -15.03 21.11 -4.14
CA GLU A 159 -14.78 22.44 -4.71
C GLU A 159 -14.19 22.30 -6.11
N ALA A 160 -14.49 23.29 -6.94
CA ALA A 160 -14.07 23.33 -8.34
C ALA A 160 -12.56 23.11 -8.50
N ASP A 161 -11.73 23.91 -7.84
CA ASP A 161 -10.27 23.84 -7.90
C ASP A 161 -9.70 22.48 -7.41
N GLY A 162 -10.33 21.87 -6.40
CA GLY A 162 -9.91 20.57 -5.86
C GLY A 162 -10.16 19.45 -6.87
N ILE A 163 -11.33 19.45 -7.50
CA ILE A 163 -11.69 18.53 -8.59
C ILE A 163 -10.87 18.83 -9.85
N GLU A 164 -10.61 20.10 -10.17
CA GLU A 164 -9.79 20.51 -11.32
C GLU A 164 -8.39 19.90 -11.27
N ARG A 165 -7.75 19.90 -10.08
CA ARG A 165 -6.44 19.25 -9.88
C ARG A 165 -6.46 17.74 -10.13
N LEU A 166 -7.63 17.11 -9.98
CA LEU A 166 -7.85 15.69 -10.24
C LEU A 166 -8.40 15.40 -11.63
N HIS A 167 -8.77 16.42 -12.44
CA HIS A 167 -9.31 16.23 -13.80
C HIS A 167 -8.42 15.33 -14.65
N LEU A 168 -7.13 15.67 -14.78
CA LEU A 168 -6.22 14.89 -15.61
C LEU A 168 -6.00 13.45 -15.08
N PRO A 169 -5.73 13.24 -13.77
CA PRO A 169 -5.70 11.89 -13.20
C PRO A 169 -6.98 11.07 -13.45
N LEU A 170 -8.16 11.63 -13.17
CA LEU A 170 -9.46 10.95 -13.32
C LEU A 170 -9.76 10.65 -14.79
N LYS A 171 -9.57 11.63 -15.67
CA LYS A 171 -9.65 11.45 -17.13
C LYS A 171 -8.79 10.29 -17.60
N ASN A 172 -7.52 10.26 -17.18
CA ASN A 172 -6.61 9.18 -17.57
C ASN A 172 -7.06 7.84 -17.00
N ALA A 173 -7.70 7.79 -15.82
CA ALA A 173 -8.24 6.57 -15.25
C ALA A 173 -9.43 6.06 -16.08
N LEU A 174 -10.38 6.92 -16.40
CA LEU A 174 -11.51 6.60 -17.28
C LEU A 174 -11.05 6.12 -18.67
N GLN A 175 -10.01 6.74 -19.25
CA GLN A 175 -9.43 6.27 -20.51
C GLN A 175 -8.81 4.87 -20.44
N ARG A 176 -8.42 4.41 -19.25
CA ARG A 176 -7.94 3.03 -19.01
C ARG A 176 -9.10 2.06 -18.77
N GLY A 177 -10.34 2.53 -18.70
CA GLY A 177 -11.53 1.73 -18.36
C GLY A 177 -11.69 1.51 -16.86
N VAL A 178 -11.12 2.37 -16.03
CA VAL A 178 -11.30 2.32 -14.56
C VAL A 178 -12.68 2.89 -14.22
N GLU A 179 -13.46 2.15 -13.44
CA GLU A 179 -14.77 2.60 -12.96
C GLU A 179 -14.61 3.68 -11.88
N VAL A 180 -15.29 4.82 -12.03
CA VAL A 180 -15.20 5.95 -11.10
C VAL A 180 -16.57 6.20 -10.47
N THR A 181 -16.65 6.10 -9.15
CA THR A 181 -17.84 6.45 -8.38
C THR A 181 -17.56 7.65 -7.49
N ILE A 182 -18.29 8.75 -7.65
CA ILE A 182 -18.21 9.91 -6.73
C ILE A 182 -19.49 10.00 -5.92
N VAL A 183 -19.35 9.79 -4.61
CA VAL A 183 -20.43 9.90 -3.61
C VAL A 183 -20.31 11.27 -2.94
N THR A 184 -21.38 12.06 -2.99
CA THR A 184 -21.48 13.36 -2.34
C THR A 184 -22.90 13.62 -1.85
N ARG A 185 -23.24 14.87 -1.51
CA ARG A 185 -24.56 15.27 -1.02
C ARG A 185 -25.16 16.37 -1.87
N TYR A 186 -26.49 16.47 -1.83
CA TYR A 186 -27.33 17.45 -2.54
C TYR A 186 -27.22 17.41 -4.07
N LEU A 187 -26.89 16.25 -4.67
CA LEU A 187 -26.87 16.14 -6.14
C LEU A 187 -28.26 16.07 -6.78
N THR A 188 -29.32 15.77 -6.02
CA THR A 188 -30.70 15.91 -6.53
C THR A 188 -31.18 17.36 -6.56
N ASP A 189 -30.42 18.29 -5.98
CA ASP A 189 -30.65 19.74 -6.06
C ASP A 189 -29.72 20.32 -7.15
N GLU A 190 -30.28 20.61 -8.32
CA GLU A 190 -29.55 21.17 -9.48
C GLU A 190 -28.92 22.55 -9.20
N ALA A 191 -29.39 23.26 -8.15
CA ALA A 191 -28.82 24.53 -7.73
C ALA A 191 -27.70 24.37 -6.69
N SER A 192 -27.41 23.15 -6.24
CA SER A 192 -26.38 22.91 -5.22
C SER A 192 -24.97 23.13 -5.78
N TYR A 193 -24.06 23.45 -4.87
CA TYR A 193 -22.67 23.69 -5.25
C TYR A 193 -21.99 22.41 -5.77
N ASN A 194 -22.25 21.27 -5.10
CA ASN A 194 -21.70 19.98 -5.53
C ASN A 194 -22.20 19.58 -6.92
N TYR A 195 -23.48 19.88 -7.24
CA TYR A 195 -24.01 19.67 -8.59
C TYR A 195 -23.20 20.47 -9.61
N SER A 196 -23.00 21.77 -9.40
CA SER A 196 -22.24 22.60 -10.35
C SER A 196 -20.81 22.11 -10.58
N VAL A 197 -20.12 21.65 -9.53
CA VAL A 197 -18.74 21.14 -9.65
C VAL A 197 -18.68 19.85 -10.48
N LEU A 198 -19.66 18.95 -10.33
CA LEU A 198 -19.70 17.72 -11.12
C LEU A 198 -20.22 17.95 -12.55
N ALA A 199 -21.09 18.93 -12.76
CA ALA A 199 -21.51 19.35 -14.09
C ALA A 199 -20.32 19.91 -14.89
N ASP A 200 -19.48 20.75 -14.28
CA ASP A 200 -18.25 21.27 -14.89
C ASP A 200 -17.25 20.15 -15.24
N LEU A 201 -17.14 19.12 -14.38
CA LEU A 201 -16.35 17.92 -14.67
C LEU A 201 -16.92 17.17 -15.90
N CYS A 202 -18.23 17.00 -15.99
CA CYS A 202 -18.88 16.34 -17.13
C CYS A 202 -18.66 17.12 -18.43
N GLU A 203 -18.84 18.44 -18.43
CA GLU A 203 -18.57 19.28 -19.59
C GLU A 203 -17.11 19.15 -20.06
N THR A 204 -16.17 19.05 -19.12
CA THR A 204 -14.75 18.82 -19.41
C THR A 204 -14.51 17.45 -20.05
N LEU A 205 -15.11 16.39 -19.50
CA LEU A 205 -14.99 15.03 -20.03
C LEU A 205 -15.59 14.91 -21.45
N GLU A 206 -16.75 15.52 -21.68
CA GLU A 206 -17.42 15.57 -22.98
C GLU A 206 -16.57 16.33 -24.01
N SER A 207 -16.05 17.50 -23.63
CA SER A 207 -15.16 18.31 -24.49
C SER A 207 -13.90 17.54 -24.91
N ASP A 208 -13.42 16.68 -24.02
CA ASP A 208 -12.26 15.81 -24.24
C ASP A 208 -12.59 14.47 -24.92
N ALA A 209 -13.85 14.25 -25.31
CA ALA A 209 -14.38 13.02 -25.92
C ALA A 209 -14.10 11.76 -25.08
N ILE A 210 -14.21 11.88 -23.76
CA ILE A 210 -14.05 10.78 -22.82
C ILE A 210 -15.40 10.10 -22.60
N PRO A 211 -15.52 8.79 -22.83
CA PRO A 211 -16.75 8.06 -22.50
C PRO A 211 -17.09 8.20 -21.02
N THR A 212 -18.35 8.48 -20.73
CA THR A 212 -18.87 8.64 -19.36
C THR A 212 -19.65 7.42 -18.87
N GLU A 213 -19.49 6.27 -19.54
CA GLU A 213 -20.13 5.00 -19.14
C GLU A 213 -19.54 4.44 -17.84
N ASP A 214 -18.24 4.66 -17.63
CA ASP A 214 -17.48 4.20 -16.47
C ASP A 214 -17.42 5.24 -15.34
N ILE A 215 -18.23 6.31 -15.39
CA ILE A 215 -18.35 7.27 -14.29
C ILE A 215 -19.80 7.36 -13.79
N GLN A 216 -19.96 7.32 -12.47
CA GLN A 216 -21.25 7.50 -11.82
C GLN A 216 -21.17 8.43 -10.61
N PHE A 217 -22.26 9.16 -10.39
CA PHE A 217 -22.40 10.04 -9.25
C PHE A 217 -23.50 9.53 -8.33
N VAL A 218 -23.31 9.71 -7.03
CA VAL A 218 -24.25 9.28 -6.01
C VAL A 218 -24.56 10.43 -5.06
N ASP A 219 -25.85 10.74 -4.94
CA ASP A 219 -26.35 11.55 -3.83
C ASP A 219 -26.61 10.65 -2.62
N TYR A 220 -25.99 11.01 -1.50
CA TYR A 220 -26.29 10.45 -0.20
C TYR A 220 -26.85 11.54 0.73
N THR A 221 -28.06 11.98 0.41
CA THR A 221 -28.83 12.95 1.20
C THR A 221 -30.20 12.38 1.48
N VAL A 222 -30.48 12.12 2.76
CA VAL A 222 -31.78 11.59 3.17
C VAL A 222 -32.59 12.67 3.84
N TRP A 223 -33.77 12.94 3.28
CA TRP A 223 -34.73 13.89 3.80
C TRP A 223 -35.73 13.20 4.72
N ASP A 224 -36.23 13.93 5.72
CA ASP A 224 -37.39 13.47 6.49
C ASP A 224 -38.65 13.59 5.62
N GLU A 225 -39.57 12.63 5.72
CA GLU A 225 -40.81 12.60 4.93
C GLU A 225 -41.69 13.85 5.13
N THR A 226 -41.49 14.58 6.23
CA THR A 226 -42.22 15.81 6.54
C THR A 226 -41.63 17.06 5.90
N VAL A 227 -40.41 17.00 5.34
CA VAL A 227 -39.75 18.15 4.70
C VAL A 227 -40.36 18.40 3.32
N PRO A 228 -40.93 19.59 3.06
CA PRO A 228 -41.46 19.96 1.75
C PRO A 228 -40.39 19.88 0.64
N ALA A 229 -40.78 19.48 -0.57
CA ALA A 229 -39.84 19.30 -1.68
C ALA A 229 -39.04 20.58 -2.04
N ASP A 230 -39.63 21.76 -1.86
CA ASP A 230 -38.96 23.05 -2.08
C ASP A 230 -37.96 23.43 -0.98
N GLU A 231 -37.98 22.72 0.15
CA GLU A 231 -36.98 22.83 1.21
C GLU A 231 -35.93 21.71 1.16
N GLN A 232 -36.07 20.73 0.27
CA GLN A 232 -35.11 19.64 0.07
C GLN A 232 -33.93 20.08 -0.83
N VAL A 233 -33.29 21.18 -0.43
CA VAL A 233 -32.21 21.85 -1.17
C VAL A 233 -31.07 22.22 -0.22
N GLN A 234 -29.88 22.50 -0.76
CA GLN A 234 -28.66 22.74 0.03
C GLN A 234 -28.82 23.83 1.12
N ASP A 235 -29.54 24.91 0.80
CA ASP A 235 -29.79 26.05 1.70
C ASP A 235 -31.17 26.00 2.39
N GLY A 236 -31.85 24.86 2.28
CA GLY A 236 -33.18 24.63 2.82
C GLY A 236 -33.17 24.00 4.21
N SER A 237 -34.04 23.02 4.42
CA SER A 237 -34.12 22.26 5.67
C SER A 237 -32.87 21.38 5.87
N ALA A 238 -32.58 20.98 7.10
CA ALA A 238 -31.50 20.04 7.35
C ALA A 238 -31.93 18.62 6.94
N PRO A 239 -31.09 17.84 6.23
CA PRO A 239 -31.39 16.46 5.94
C PRO A 239 -31.48 15.65 7.25
N SER A 240 -32.28 14.60 7.24
CA SER A 240 -32.42 13.65 8.35
C SER A 240 -31.07 13.01 8.67
N PHE A 241 -30.32 12.57 7.64
CA PHE A 241 -28.93 12.17 7.77
C PHE A 241 -28.18 12.23 6.42
N THR A 242 -26.86 12.32 6.53
CA THR A 242 -25.88 12.24 5.43
C THR A 242 -24.53 11.78 6.01
N PHE A 243 -23.46 11.73 5.21
CA PHE A 243 -22.12 11.36 5.65
C PHE A 243 -21.21 12.58 5.81
N HIS A 244 -20.12 12.41 6.57
CA HIS A 244 -19.04 13.41 6.67
C HIS A 244 -17.64 12.80 6.41
N ALA A 245 -17.60 11.51 6.07
CA ALA A 245 -16.40 10.79 5.72
C ALA A 245 -15.75 11.40 4.46
N LYS A 246 -14.41 11.46 4.44
CA LYS A 246 -13.65 11.71 3.23
C LYS A 246 -12.76 10.52 2.96
N VAL A 247 -13.05 9.84 1.87
CA VAL A 247 -12.43 8.56 1.54
C VAL A 247 -12.12 8.53 0.05
N LEU A 248 -10.96 7.98 -0.29
CA LEU A 248 -10.64 7.57 -1.65
C LEU A 248 -10.22 6.11 -1.60
N LEU A 249 -11.02 5.23 -2.20
CA LEU A 249 -10.72 3.82 -2.40
C LEU A 249 -10.18 3.61 -3.83
N SER A 250 -9.19 2.74 -3.99
CA SER A 250 -8.64 2.32 -5.28
C SER A 250 -8.40 0.81 -5.29
N ASP A 251 -9.03 0.09 -6.23
CA ASP A 251 -8.89 -1.36 -6.54
C ASP A 251 -8.92 -2.31 -5.32
N GLU A 252 -9.72 -2.02 -4.29
CA GLU A 252 -9.69 -2.69 -2.98
C GLU A 252 -8.29 -2.83 -2.32
N SER A 253 -7.29 -2.12 -2.86
CA SER A 253 -5.88 -2.29 -2.53
C SER A 253 -5.35 -1.11 -1.71
N TYR A 254 -5.95 0.06 -1.92
CA TYR A 254 -5.59 1.28 -1.22
C TYR A 254 -6.83 2.03 -0.73
N VAL A 255 -6.77 2.56 0.49
CA VAL A 255 -7.77 3.52 0.95
C VAL A 255 -7.10 4.72 1.63
N TYR A 256 -7.45 5.93 1.18
CA TYR A 256 -7.21 7.15 1.92
C TYR A 256 -8.38 7.44 2.85
N VAL A 257 -8.10 7.81 4.10
CA VAL A 257 -9.08 8.33 5.04
C VAL A 257 -8.50 9.56 5.72
N GLY A 258 -9.24 10.67 5.75
CA GLY A 258 -8.74 11.86 6.40
C GLY A 258 -9.74 13.00 6.50
N SER A 259 -9.21 14.19 6.79
CA SER A 259 -9.99 15.41 7.00
C SER A 259 -10.17 16.24 5.74
N ALA A 260 -9.36 16.03 4.71
CA ALA A 260 -9.45 16.81 3.48
C ALA A 260 -10.71 16.46 2.69
N ASN A 261 -11.53 17.47 2.43
CA ASN A 261 -12.49 17.41 1.33
C ASN A 261 -11.74 17.52 -0.01
N LEU A 262 -12.42 17.25 -1.12
CA LEU A 262 -11.87 17.45 -2.47
C LEU A 262 -11.86 18.96 -2.81
N THR A 263 -11.05 19.72 -2.06
CA THR A 263 -11.14 21.18 -1.97
C THR A 263 -9.80 21.91 -2.01
N ASP A 264 -9.70 23.09 -2.64
CA ASP A 264 -8.46 23.90 -2.67
C ASP A 264 -7.99 24.23 -1.25
N TYR A 265 -8.96 24.57 -0.41
CA TYR A 265 -8.78 24.90 0.99
C TYR A 265 -8.15 23.76 1.80
N GLY A 266 -8.55 22.52 1.55
CA GLY A 266 -7.93 21.35 2.18
C GLY A 266 -6.54 21.03 1.66
N PHE A 267 -6.18 21.50 0.47
CA PHE A 267 -4.96 21.03 -0.20
C PHE A 267 -3.75 21.94 -0.08
N ASP A 268 -3.93 23.28 -0.04
CA ASP A 268 -2.78 24.21 0.07
C ASP A 268 -2.91 25.24 1.20
N ARG A 269 -4.08 25.42 1.83
CA ARG A 269 -4.31 26.49 2.83
C ARG A 269 -4.55 26.03 4.25
N TYR A 270 -5.26 24.92 4.43
CA TYR A 270 -5.53 24.34 5.73
C TYR A 270 -4.60 23.18 6.03
N LEU A 271 -4.44 22.95 7.33
CA LEU A 271 -3.74 21.78 7.84
C LEU A 271 -4.70 20.59 7.74
N GLU A 272 -4.60 19.80 6.69
CA GLU A 272 -5.32 18.53 6.59
C GLU A 272 -4.41 17.36 6.95
N LEU A 273 -5.01 16.35 7.56
CA LEU A 273 -4.35 15.13 7.97
C LEU A 273 -5.13 13.93 7.46
N GLY A 274 -4.41 12.87 7.17
CA GLY A 274 -5.02 11.58 6.91
C GLY A 274 -4.00 10.47 6.83
N VAL A 275 -4.48 9.31 6.45
CA VAL A 275 -3.66 8.12 6.24
C VAL A 275 -4.06 7.47 4.93
N VAL A 276 -3.06 6.94 4.23
CA VAL A 276 -3.27 5.94 3.17
C VAL A 276 -2.96 4.58 3.77
N LEU A 277 -3.90 3.66 3.64
CA LEU A 277 -3.77 2.28 4.08
C LEU A 277 -3.60 1.38 2.86
N GLU A 278 -2.70 0.42 2.97
CA GLU A 278 -2.49 -0.67 2.00
C GLU A 278 -2.50 -2.00 2.77
N GLY A 279 -3.19 -3.02 2.23
CA GLY A 279 -3.30 -4.33 2.86
C GLY A 279 -4.67 -4.60 3.51
N PRO A 280 -4.78 -5.55 4.46
CA PRO A 280 -6.07 -6.14 4.81
C PRO A 280 -7.12 -5.20 5.39
N ALA A 281 -6.71 -4.11 6.03
CA ALA A 281 -7.64 -3.11 6.56
C ALA A 281 -8.50 -2.47 5.45
N VAL A 282 -8.03 -2.42 4.20
CA VAL A 282 -8.75 -1.85 3.06
C VAL A 282 -10.08 -2.57 2.82
N SER A 283 -10.12 -3.90 3.01
CA SER A 283 -11.35 -4.70 2.84
C SER A 283 -12.52 -4.19 3.70
N SER A 284 -12.24 -3.72 4.92
CA SER A 284 -13.28 -3.21 5.80
C SER A 284 -13.89 -1.89 5.30
N PHE A 285 -13.10 -1.10 4.57
CA PHE A 285 -13.58 0.12 3.91
C PHE A 285 -14.32 -0.20 2.62
N SER A 286 -13.83 -1.16 1.82
CA SER A 286 -14.55 -1.66 0.64
C SER A 286 -15.94 -2.17 1.04
N ASP A 287 -16.01 -3.07 2.03
CA ASP A 287 -17.27 -3.62 2.54
C ASP A 287 -18.25 -2.52 3.01
N LEU A 288 -17.74 -1.51 3.73
CA LEU A 288 -18.56 -0.39 4.19
C LEU A 288 -19.08 0.46 3.03
N ILE A 289 -18.24 0.75 2.04
CA ILE A 289 -18.61 1.53 0.85
C ILE A 289 -19.64 0.77 0.03
N ALA A 290 -19.41 -0.52 -0.24
CA ALA A 290 -20.35 -1.38 -0.94
C ALA A 290 -21.70 -1.43 -0.22
N TYR A 291 -21.69 -1.58 1.11
CA TYR A 291 -22.92 -1.53 1.91
C TYR A 291 -23.63 -0.18 1.82
N LEU A 292 -22.89 0.94 1.88
CA LEU A 292 -23.44 2.29 1.73
C LEU A 292 -24.15 2.45 0.37
N LEU A 293 -23.50 2.03 -0.70
CA LEU A 293 -24.00 2.14 -2.08
C LEU A 293 -25.27 1.28 -2.30
N ASP A 294 -25.42 0.16 -1.59
CA ASP A 294 -26.61 -0.71 -1.68
C ASP A 294 -27.80 -0.23 -0.81
N THR A 295 -27.62 0.79 0.03
CA THR A 295 -28.72 1.30 0.87
C THR A 295 -29.78 2.07 0.10
N GLN A 296 -31.00 2.13 0.64
CA GLN A 296 -32.08 2.98 0.12
C GLN A 296 -31.81 4.50 0.24
N ALA A 297 -30.76 4.90 0.97
CA ALA A 297 -30.34 6.28 1.09
C ALA A 297 -29.59 6.79 -0.15
N THR A 298 -29.13 5.88 -1.01
CA THR A 298 -28.34 6.16 -2.21
C THR A 298 -29.25 6.49 -3.39
N THR A 299 -29.04 7.67 -3.99
CA THR A 299 -29.66 8.05 -5.26
C THR A 299 -28.57 8.20 -6.32
N VAL A 300 -28.61 7.36 -7.36
CA VAL A 300 -27.66 7.43 -8.48
C VAL A 300 -28.05 8.57 -9.42
N VAL A 301 -27.12 9.48 -9.68
CA VAL A 301 -27.21 10.57 -10.64
C VAL A 301 -26.27 10.26 -11.80
N ARG A 302 -26.82 10.08 -13.01
CA ARG A 302 -26.02 9.74 -14.19
C ARG A 302 -25.42 11.02 -14.80
N PRO A 303 -24.23 10.95 -15.41
CA PRO A 303 -23.61 12.11 -16.06
C PRO A 303 -24.50 12.79 -17.11
N SER A 304 -25.32 12.02 -17.84
CA SER A 304 -26.25 12.53 -18.84
C SER A 304 -27.42 13.36 -18.27
N VAL A 305 -27.56 13.40 -16.95
CA VAL A 305 -28.59 14.15 -16.22
C VAL A 305 -27.98 15.40 -15.56
N LEU A 306 -26.65 15.53 -15.55
CA LEU A 306 -25.95 16.72 -15.06
C LEU A 306 -25.92 17.84 -16.11
#